data_AF-A0A1S3N0M2-F1
#
_entry.id   AF-A0A1S3N0M2-F1
#
_cell.length_a   1.000
_cell.length_b   1.000
_cell.length_c   1.000
_cell.angle_alpha   90.00
_cell.angle_beta   90.00
_cell.angle_gamma   90.00
#
_symmetry.space_group_name_H-M   'P 1'
#
loop_
_entity.id
_entity.type
_entity.pdbx_description
1 polymer ?
#
loop_
_entity_poly.entity_id
_entity_poly.type
_entity_poly.pdbx_seq_one_letter_code
_entity_poly.pdbx_strand_id
1 'polypeptide(L)'
;MREWWLLVGLLCIPLLAVYLHIPPPQLSPALLTWRSAGAFFTFRSNNIFYRDMETLWPWNCATGKVKYGGCYRADPIFGSHRSDHNRTGHLTINSLCLANGVHMICGPLDPVNPHPQFIFLYQKLVQRSTVSVLDEHISHYPQLEDPAGFLTAYFSFINAF
;
A
#
# COMPACT_ATOMS: atom_id res chain seq x y z
N MET A 1 33.54 29.72 -24.44
CA MET A 1 32.40 28.79 -24.61
C MET A 1 32.78 27.30 -24.60
N ARG A 2 34.06 26.89 -24.47
CA ARG A 2 34.49 25.50 -24.68
C ARG A 2 34.71 24.65 -23.41
N GLU A 3 34.67 25.25 -22.22
CA GLU A 3 35.06 24.58 -20.96
C GLU A 3 33.94 24.52 -19.90
N TRP A 4 32.73 25.04 -20.19
CA TRP A 4 31.61 25.04 -19.24
C TRP A 4 31.19 23.64 -18.78
N TRP A 5 31.29 22.64 -19.66
CA TRP A 5 31.02 21.24 -19.32
C TRP A 5 31.94 20.69 -18.22
N LEU A 6 33.17 21.21 -18.09
CA LEU A 6 34.08 20.83 -17.01
C LEU A 6 33.57 21.36 -15.67
N LEU A 7 33.05 22.60 -15.63
CA LEU A 7 32.43 23.16 -14.43
C LEU A 7 31.14 22.42 -14.04
N VAL A 8 30.32 22.05 -15.02
CA VAL A 8 29.12 21.23 -14.80
C VAL A 8 29.50 19.87 -14.24
N GLY A 9 30.49 19.18 -14.84
CA GLY A 9 30.99 17.91 -14.32
C GLY A 9 31.57 18.03 -12.90
N LEU A 10 32.36 19.08 -12.65
CA LEU A 10 33.00 19.33 -11.35
C LEU A 10 31.99 19.66 -10.24
N LEU A 11 30.80 20.15 -10.58
CA LEU A 11 29.70 20.35 -9.62
C LEU A 11 28.79 19.11 -9.50
N CYS A 12 28.39 18.52 -10.63
CA CYS A 12 27.41 17.45 -10.66
C CYS A 12 27.96 16.11 -10.14
N ILE A 13 29.22 15.77 -10.41
CA ILE A 13 29.83 14.51 -9.95
C ILE A 13 29.91 14.44 -8.41
N PRO A 14 30.41 15.45 -7.69
CA PRO A 14 30.41 15.40 -6.22
C PRO A 14 28.99 15.44 -5.64
N LEU A 15 28.06 16.18 -6.25
CA LEU A 15 26.65 16.17 -5.80
C LEU A 15 26.01 14.79 -5.99
N LEU A 16 26.26 14.12 -7.10
CA LEU A 16 25.79 12.76 -7.34
C LEU A 16 26.46 11.76 -6.39
N ALA A 17 27.75 11.91 -6.15
CA ALA A 17 28.48 11.08 -5.20
C ALA A 17 27.91 11.26 -3.79
N VAL A 18 27.64 12.50 -3.35
CA VAL A 18 26.97 12.78 -2.08
C VAL A 18 25.58 12.15 -2.06
N TYR A 19 24.75 12.34 -3.09
CA TYR A 19 23.42 11.75 -3.17
C TYR A 19 23.43 10.22 -3.02
N LEU A 20 24.37 9.55 -3.68
CA LEU A 20 24.52 8.09 -3.61
C LEU A 20 25.11 7.59 -2.28
N HIS A 21 25.82 8.44 -1.54
CA HIS A 21 26.44 8.10 -0.24
C HIS A 21 25.64 8.60 0.96
N ILE A 22 24.57 9.37 0.78
CA ILE A 22 23.66 9.73 1.87
C ILE A 22 22.97 8.44 2.33
N PRO A 23 23.19 8.00 3.58
CA PRO A 23 22.48 6.83 4.10
C PRO A 23 20.98 7.14 4.14
N PRO A 24 20.11 6.12 3.98
CA PRO A 24 18.67 6.29 4.15
C PRO A 24 18.40 7.01 5.49
N PRO A 25 17.49 7.99 5.51
CA PRO A 25 17.15 8.68 6.75
C PRO A 25 16.67 7.66 7.79
N GLN A 26 17.07 7.86 9.05
CA GLN A 26 16.59 7.01 10.12
C GLN A 26 15.07 7.11 10.22
N LEU A 27 14.44 5.98 10.54
CA LEU A 27 12.98 5.93 10.68
C LEU A 27 12.55 6.82 11.84
N SER A 28 11.45 7.55 11.68
CA SER A 28 10.87 8.34 12.76
C SER A 28 10.48 7.43 13.93
N PRO A 29 10.42 7.95 15.17
CA PRO A 29 9.99 7.15 16.33
C PRO A 29 8.66 6.44 16.10
N ALA A 30 7.69 7.12 15.49
CA ALA A 30 6.40 6.53 15.13
C ALA A 30 6.55 5.33 14.17
N LEU A 31 7.43 5.44 13.18
CA LEU A 31 7.66 4.37 12.20
C LEU A 31 8.50 3.23 12.77
N LEU A 32 9.40 3.51 13.72
CA LEU A 32 10.13 2.48 14.49
C LEU A 32 9.18 1.68 15.37
N THR A 33 8.36 2.35 16.17
CA THR A 33 7.29 1.71 16.96
C THR A 33 6.35 0.94 16.06
N TRP A 34 6.07 1.47 14.86
CA TRP A 34 5.23 0.77 13.92
C TRP A 34 5.89 -0.52 13.40
N ARG A 35 7.17 -0.46 13.00
CA ARG A 35 7.89 -1.62 12.47
C ARG A 35 8.13 -2.68 13.53
N SER A 36 8.41 -2.29 14.78
CA SER A 36 8.72 -3.22 15.87
C SER A 36 7.52 -4.03 16.38
N ALA A 37 6.31 -3.59 16.06
CA ALA A 37 5.08 -4.28 16.48
C ALA A 37 4.54 -5.27 15.43
N GLY A 38 5.23 -5.46 14.30
CA GLY A 38 4.93 -6.52 13.35
C GLY A 38 5.93 -7.68 13.41
N ALA A 39 5.72 -8.67 12.55
CA ALA A 39 6.57 -9.84 12.38
C ALA A 39 6.83 -10.10 10.88
N PHE A 40 7.78 -10.99 10.59
CA PHE A 40 8.06 -11.44 9.22
C PHE A 40 7.74 -12.92 9.09
N PHE A 41 7.22 -13.34 7.94
CA PHE A 41 7.17 -14.74 7.56
C PHE A 41 7.85 -14.96 6.21
N THR A 42 8.46 -16.12 6.01
CA THR A 42 9.16 -16.44 4.76
C THR A 42 8.22 -17.19 3.81
N PHE A 43 8.05 -16.66 2.60
CA PHE A 43 7.30 -17.30 1.53
C PHE A 43 8.13 -17.30 0.24
N ARG A 44 8.42 -18.49 -0.30
CA ARG A 44 9.22 -18.68 -1.53
C ARG A 44 10.51 -17.85 -1.51
N SER A 45 11.27 -17.94 -0.41
CA SER A 45 12.53 -17.21 -0.18
C SER A 45 12.40 -15.69 -0.01
N ASN A 46 11.18 -15.14 0.11
CA ASN A 46 10.94 -13.73 0.39
C ASN A 46 10.44 -13.56 1.82
N ASN A 47 10.96 -12.57 2.54
CA ASN A 47 10.47 -12.21 3.87
C ASN A 47 9.36 -11.17 3.74
N ILE A 48 8.15 -11.55 4.11
CA ILE A 48 6.96 -10.71 4.05
C ILE A 48 6.68 -10.19 5.46
N PHE A 49 6.71 -8.87 5.62
CA PHE A 49 6.29 -8.21 6.84
C PHE A 49 4.78 -8.24 6.98
N TYR A 50 4.28 -8.56 8.17
CA TYR A 50 2.88 -8.44 8.53
C TYR A 50 2.76 -7.91 9.96
N ARG A 51 1.63 -7.31 10.27
CA ARG A 51 1.27 -6.87 11.63
C ARG A 51 -0.12 -7.39 11.90
N ASP A 52 -0.27 -8.09 13.02
CA ASP A 52 -1.59 -8.47 13.51
C ASP A 52 -2.23 -7.30 14.29
N MET A 53 -3.52 -7.10 14.14
CA MET A 53 -4.29 -6.03 14.78
C MET A 53 -5.03 -6.51 16.04
N GLU A 54 -4.55 -7.57 16.72
CA GLU A 54 -5.19 -8.10 17.93
C GLU A 54 -5.35 -7.08 19.08
N THR A 55 -4.62 -5.97 19.08
CA THR A 55 -4.60 -5.02 20.21
C THR A 55 -5.52 -3.80 20.08
N LEU A 56 -6.25 -3.64 18.96
CA LEU A 56 -7.19 -2.51 18.78
C LEU A 56 -8.67 -2.88 18.90
N TRP A 57 -8.99 -4.16 19.16
CA TRP A 57 -10.37 -4.54 19.41
C TRP A 57 -10.48 -5.72 20.41
N PRO A 58 -11.23 -5.58 21.52
CA PRO A 58 -11.48 -6.66 22.45
C PRO A 58 -12.60 -7.56 21.90
N TRP A 59 -12.31 -8.41 20.92
CA TRP A 59 -13.10 -9.63 20.70
C TRP A 59 -12.19 -10.81 21.02
N ASN A 60 -12.50 -11.45 22.15
CA ASN A 60 -11.91 -12.69 22.60
C ASN A 60 -12.00 -13.77 21.50
N CYS A 61 -10.90 -14.09 20.83
CA CYS A 61 -10.70 -15.35 20.11
C CYS A 61 -10.39 -16.50 21.10
N ALA A 62 -11.09 -16.56 22.24
CA ALA A 62 -10.81 -17.48 23.33
C ALA A 62 -11.67 -18.77 23.33
N THR A 63 -12.53 -18.99 22.34
CA THR A 63 -13.35 -20.21 22.31
C THR A 63 -13.48 -20.80 20.90
N GLY A 64 -12.79 -21.92 20.68
CA GLY A 64 -13.22 -22.93 19.73
C GLY A 64 -12.65 -22.80 18.32
N LYS A 65 -11.60 -23.58 18.06
CA LYS A 65 -11.14 -24.08 16.75
C LYS A 65 -12.07 -23.78 15.54
N VAL A 66 -11.71 -22.80 14.70
CA VAL A 66 -11.83 -22.89 13.23
C VAL A 66 -10.62 -22.23 12.56
N LYS A 67 -9.96 -23.06 11.75
CA LYS A 67 -8.90 -22.79 10.76
C LYS A 67 -9.51 -22.09 9.53
N TYR A 68 -8.70 -21.33 8.79
CA TYR A 68 -8.89 -20.74 7.44
C TYR A 68 -9.26 -19.25 7.38
N GLY A 69 -8.35 -18.46 6.78
CA GLY A 69 -8.65 -17.15 6.22
C GLY A 69 -8.37 -15.98 7.17
N GLY A 70 -7.09 -15.67 7.36
CA GLY A 70 -6.67 -14.47 8.09
C GLY A 70 -7.23 -13.22 7.42
N CYS A 71 -8.07 -12.48 8.13
CA CYS A 71 -8.46 -11.12 7.77
C CYS A 71 -7.26 -10.21 8.01
N TYR A 72 -6.41 -10.03 6.99
CA TYR A 72 -5.34 -9.03 7.03
C TYR A 72 -5.93 -7.69 6.59
N ARG A 73 -6.15 -6.77 7.53
CA ARG A 73 -6.50 -5.37 7.23
C ARG A 73 -5.21 -4.61 6.91
N ALA A 74 -5.10 -4.05 5.71
CA ALA A 74 -4.01 -3.14 5.36
C ALA A 74 -4.31 -1.75 5.94
N ASP A 75 -3.50 -1.29 6.88
CA ASP A 75 -3.59 0.08 7.40
C ASP A 75 -3.27 1.12 6.30
N PRO A 76 -3.87 2.31 6.32
CA PRO A 76 -3.57 3.37 5.34
C PRO A 76 -2.14 3.95 5.44
N ILE A 77 -1.33 3.54 6.43
CA ILE A 77 0.00 4.12 6.72
C ILE A 77 1.11 3.42 5.89
N PHE A 78 0.82 2.98 4.67
CA PHE A 78 1.78 2.33 3.76
C PHE A 78 2.57 3.34 2.88
N GLY A 79 2.98 4.45 3.47
CA GLY A 79 3.59 5.58 2.77
C GLY A 79 5.12 5.63 2.69
N SER A 80 5.91 4.74 3.32
CA SER A 80 7.37 4.97 3.40
C SER A 80 8.32 3.76 3.40
N HIS A 81 7.85 2.55 3.08
CA HIS A 81 8.75 1.39 2.88
C HIS A 81 8.50 0.69 1.55
N ARG A 82 8.41 1.48 0.47
CA ARG A 82 8.25 0.97 -0.90
C ARG A 82 9.59 0.64 -1.59
N SER A 83 10.73 1.06 -1.02
CA SER A 83 12.02 0.96 -1.70
C SER A 83 12.57 -0.48 -1.77
N ASP A 84 12.29 -1.34 -0.78
CA ASP A 84 12.88 -2.70 -0.74
C ASP A 84 12.03 -3.78 -1.44
N HIS A 85 10.78 -3.47 -1.83
CA HIS A 85 9.83 -4.45 -2.39
C HIS A 85 9.59 -4.31 -3.91
N ASN A 86 10.33 -3.44 -4.60
CA ASN A 86 10.08 -3.10 -6.00
C ASN A 86 10.44 -4.21 -7.02
N ARG A 87 10.66 -5.47 -6.60
CA ARG A 87 10.86 -6.62 -7.50
C ARG A 87 9.71 -7.64 -7.51
N THR A 88 8.74 -7.57 -6.59
CA THR A 88 7.82 -8.70 -6.34
C THR A 88 6.36 -8.28 -6.15
N GLY A 89 5.86 -7.34 -6.95
CA GLY A 89 4.42 -6.99 -6.99
C GLY A 89 3.47 -8.20 -7.22
N HIS A 90 3.99 -9.31 -7.73
CA HIS A 90 3.26 -10.57 -7.92
C HIS A 90 2.85 -11.28 -6.60
N LEU A 91 3.56 -11.06 -5.50
CA LEU A 91 3.28 -11.75 -4.23
C LEU A 91 2.07 -11.16 -3.49
N THR A 92 1.90 -9.83 -3.56
CA THR A 92 0.80 -9.11 -2.93
C THR A 92 -0.55 -9.45 -3.56
N ILE A 93 -0.59 -9.67 -4.88
CA ILE A 93 -1.82 -10.04 -5.60
C ILE A 93 -2.31 -11.43 -5.17
N ASN A 94 -1.40 -12.40 -5.01
CA ASN A 94 -1.78 -13.75 -4.62
C ASN A 94 -2.35 -13.83 -3.19
N SER A 95 -1.87 -13.02 -2.26
CA SER A 95 -2.46 -12.94 -0.91
C SER A 95 -3.81 -12.23 -0.91
N LEU A 96 -3.98 -11.20 -1.75
CA LEU A 96 -5.28 -10.53 -1.97
C LEU A 96 -6.34 -11.49 -2.53
N CYS A 97 -5.95 -12.41 -3.42
CA CYS A 97 -6.86 -13.45 -3.93
C CYS A 97 -7.38 -14.42 -2.85
N LEU A 98 -6.67 -14.54 -1.73
CA LEU A 98 -7.02 -15.41 -0.60
C LEU A 98 -7.78 -14.66 0.51
N ALA A 99 -7.78 -13.33 0.50
CA ALA A 99 -8.49 -12.52 1.49
C ALA A 99 -10.00 -12.52 1.21
N ASN A 100 -10.79 -12.78 2.26
CA ASN A 100 -12.24 -12.60 2.21
C ASN A 100 -12.54 -11.10 2.41
N GLY A 101 -13.20 -10.47 1.44
CA GLY A 101 -13.66 -9.09 1.55
C GLY A 101 -12.56 -8.04 1.27
N VAL A 102 -12.11 -7.95 0.01
CA VAL A 102 -11.31 -6.81 -0.44
C VAL A 102 -12.23 -5.82 -1.17
N HIS A 103 -12.16 -4.55 -0.82
CA HIS A 103 -12.90 -3.48 -1.49
C HIS A 103 -11.97 -2.37 -1.94
N MET A 104 -12.07 -1.99 -3.21
CA MET A 104 -11.31 -0.87 -3.78
C MET A 104 -12.20 0.35 -3.93
N ILE A 105 -11.79 1.47 -3.35
CA ILE A 105 -12.42 2.78 -3.53
C ILE A 105 -11.46 3.64 -4.34
N CYS A 106 -11.85 4.11 -5.52
CA CYS A 106 -10.98 4.90 -6.39
C CYS A 106 -11.72 6.03 -7.12
N GLY A 107 -10.95 7.06 -7.50
CA GLY A 107 -11.41 8.13 -8.37
C GLY A 107 -11.14 7.83 -9.85
N PRO A 108 -12.06 8.16 -10.77
CA PRO A 108 -11.88 7.90 -12.20
C PRO A 108 -10.83 8.81 -12.88
N LEU A 109 -10.49 9.97 -12.32
CA LEU A 109 -9.42 10.86 -12.82
C LEU A 109 -8.03 10.53 -12.26
N ASP A 110 -7.84 9.35 -11.68
CA ASP A 110 -6.51 8.93 -11.21
C ASP A 110 -5.54 8.77 -12.39
N PRO A 111 -4.48 9.60 -12.50
CA PRO A 111 -3.52 9.51 -13.62
C PRO A 111 -2.61 8.29 -13.50
N VAL A 112 -2.49 7.69 -12.31
CA VAL A 112 -1.64 6.53 -12.02
C VAL A 112 -2.40 5.24 -12.31
N ASN A 113 -3.69 5.18 -11.98
CA ASN A 113 -4.55 4.03 -12.18
C ASN A 113 -5.71 4.39 -13.13
N PRO A 114 -5.45 4.48 -14.45
CA PRO A 114 -6.41 5.03 -15.40
C PRO A 114 -7.70 4.21 -15.46
N HIS A 115 -8.82 4.92 -15.40
CA HIS A 115 -10.15 4.38 -15.57
C HIS A 115 -10.52 4.29 -17.06
N PRO A 116 -11.17 3.20 -17.53
CA PRO A 116 -11.62 2.02 -16.79
C PRO A 116 -10.62 0.83 -16.82
N GLN A 117 -9.49 0.96 -17.52
CA GLN A 117 -8.62 -0.18 -17.86
C GLN A 117 -8.05 -0.86 -16.61
N PHE A 118 -7.66 -0.06 -15.61
CA PHE A 118 -7.12 -0.58 -14.35
C PHE A 118 -8.15 -1.44 -13.61
N ILE A 119 -9.40 -0.96 -13.48
CA ILE A 119 -10.45 -1.65 -12.72
C ILE A 119 -10.77 -3.00 -13.35
N PHE A 120 -10.85 -3.05 -14.68
CA PHE A 120 -11.09 -4.30 -15.41
C PHE A 120 -9.99 -5.33 -15.14
N LEU A 121 -8.73 -4.91 -15.15
CA LEU A 121 -7.61 -5.80 -14.84
C LEU A 121 -7.63 -6.22 -13.36
N TYR A 122 -7.90 -5.29 -12.46
CA TYR A 122 -7.99 -5.54 -11.02
C TYR A 122 -9.06 -6.59 -10.70
N GLN A 123 -10.27 -6.45 -11.25
CA GLN A 123 -11.37 -7.40 -11.03
C GLN A 123 -11.07 -8.79 -11.61
N LYS A 124 -10.32 -8.87 -12.73
CA LYS A 124 -9.85 -10.15 -13.28
C LYS A 124 -8.84 -10.84 -12.38
N LEU A 125 -7.94 -10.08 -11.76
CA LEU A 125 -6.88 -10.60 -10.91
C LEU A 125 -7.39 -10.93 -9.51
N VAL A 126 -8.24 -10.08 -8.94
CA VAL A 126 -8.79 -10.19 -7.57
C VAL A 126 -10.28 -10.52 -7.65
N GLN A 127 -10.58 -11.76 -8.02
CA GLN A 127 -11.94 -12.19 -8.42
C GLN A 127 -13.03 -12.06 -7.33
N ARG A 128 -12.64 -11.95 -6.05
CA ARG A 128 -13.57 -11.77 -4.91
C ARG A 128 -13.59 -10.35 -4.37
N SER A 129 -13.04 -9.40 -5.12
CA SER A 129 -13.06 -7.99 -4.73
C SER A 129 -14.34 -7.29 -5.15
N THR A 130 -14.66 -6.22 -4.44
CA THR A 130 -15.69 -5.25 -4.81
C THR A 130 -15.05 -3.90 -5.10
N VAL A 131 -15.69 -3.06 -5.91
CA VAL A 131 -15.11 -1.77 -6.32
C VAL A 131 -16.19 -0.69 -6.24
N SER A 132 -15.84 0.46 -5.67
CA SER A 132 -16.62 1.69 -5.69
C SER A 132 -15.83 2.77 -6.41
N VAL A 133 -16.36 3.23 -7.54
CA VAL A 133 -15.82 4.38 -8.28
C VAL A 133 -16.55 5.62 -7.79
N LEU A 134 -15.80 6.63 -7.34
CA LEU A 134 -16.34 7.91 -6.88
C LEU A 134 -16.70 8.82 -8.07
N ASP A 135 -17.10 10.05 -7.77
CA ASP A 135 -17.52 11.03 -8.77
C ASP A 135 -16.43 11.31 -9.83
N GLU A 136 -16.85 11.71 -11.04
CA GLU A 136 -15.99 11.93 -12.20
C GLU A 136 -14.83 12.88 -11.94
N HIS A 137 -14.96 13.84 -11.01
CA HIS A 137 -13.91 14.81 -10.72
C HIS A 137 -12.83 14.30 -9.74
N ILE A 138 -12.99 13.10 -9.18
CA ILE A 138 -12.09 12.55 -8.14
C ILE A 138 -10.89 11.83 -8.77
N SER A 139 -9.70 12.17 -8.28
CA SER A 139 -8.42 11.69 -8.77
C SER A 139 -7.78 10.69 -7.78
N HIS A 140 -6.47 10.84 -7.51
CA HIS A 140 -5.63 9.85 -6.85
C HIS A 140 -5.83 9.76 -5.33
N TYR A 141 -6.36 10.80 -4.67
CA TYR A 141 -6.53 10.83 -3.22
C TYR A 141 -8.01 10.99 -2.83
N PRO A 142 -8.85 9.98 -3.10
CA PRO A 142 -10.29 10.06 -2.92
C PRO A 142 -10.71 10.42 -1.48
N GLN A 143 -9.96 9.98 -0.48
CA GLN A 143 -10.23 10.32 0.93
C GLN A 143 -10.05 11.81 1.26
N LEU A 144 -9.28 12.56 0.45
CA LEU A 144 -9.07 14.00 0.61
C LEU A 144 -9.98 14.80 -0.32
N GLU A 145 -10.19 14.31 -1.53
CA GLU A 145 -10.94 15.00 -2.59
C GLU A 145 -12.46 14.86 -2.41
N ASP A 146 -12.94 13.70 -1.95
CA ASP A 146 -14.33 13.45 -1.57
C ASP A 146 -14.41 12.59 -0.31
N PRO A 147 -14.16 13.19 0.88
CA PRO A 147 -14.18 12.47 2.14
C PRO A 147 -15.55 11.87 2.44
N ALA A 148 -16.64 12.51 2.01
CA ALA A 148 -18.00 12.03 2.27
C ALA A 148 -18.35 10.81 1.41
N GLY A 149 -18.08 10.85 0.10
CA GLY A 149 -18.28 9.70 -0.79
C GLY A 149 -17.34 8.54 -0.43
N PHE A 150 -16.09 8.83 -0.08
CA PHE A 150 -15.15 7.82 0.41
C PHE A 150 -15.68 7.12 1.68
N LEU A 151 -16.09 7.88 2.69
CA LEU A 151 -16.64 7.31 3.93
C LEU A 151 -17.94 6.54 3.67
N THR A 152 -18.79 7.02 2.77
CA THR A 152 -20.04 6.33 2.40
C THR A 152 -19.75 4.97 1.77
N ALA A 153 -18.82 4.90 0.81
CA ALA A 153 -18.39 3.64 0.19
C ALA A 153 -17.75 2.70 1.23
N TYR A 154 -16.90 3.24 2.10
CA TYR A 154 -16.29 2.49 3.20
C TYR A 154 -17.34 1.89 4.16
N PHE A 155 -18.27 2.70 4.65
CA PHE A 155 -19.31 2.25 5.57
C PHE A 155 -20.27 1.26 4.91
N SER A 156 -20.63 1.47 3.65
CA SER A 156 -21.42 0.52 2.86
C SER A 156 -20.76 -0.85 2.81
N PHE A 157 -19.45 -0.90 2.58
CA PHE A 157 -18.69 -2.13 2.53
C PHE A 157 -18.61 -2.84 3.89
N ILE A 158 -18.26 -2.14 4.98
CA ILE A 158 -18.08 -2.81 6.28
C ILE A 158 -19.41 -3.28 6.89
N ASN A 159 -20.53 -2.62 6.57
CA ASN A 159 -21.85 -2.99 7.07
C ASN A 159 -22.51 -4.10 6.23
N ALA A 160 -21.88 -4.55 5.15
CA ALA A 160 -22.37 -5.64 4.31
C ALA A 160 -21.95 -7.04 4.81
N PHE A 161 -21.26 -7.13 5.96
CA PHE A 161 -20.80 -8.35 6.62
C PHE A 161 -21.30 -8.41 8.06
#